data_AF-A0A2J7PKT7-F1
#
_entry.id   AF-A0A2J7PKT7-F1
#
_cell.length_a   1.000
_cell.length_b   1.000
_cell.length_c   1.000
_cell.angle_alpha   90.00
_cell.angle_beta   90.00
_cell.angle_gamma   90.00
#
_symmetry.space_group_name_H-M   'P 1'
#
loop_
_entity.id
_entity.type
_entity.pdbx_description
1 polymer ?
#
loop_
_entity_poly.entity_id
_entity_poly.type
_entity_poly.pdbx_seq_one_letter_code
_entity_poly.pdbx_strand_id
1 'polypeptide(L)'
;MQLKDMLHRGDRAMIYVFIAASYFPWLTIQPFPLTGWTAELWWIVWVLASLGILYQQLFHERYKCLETFFYLLMGIVPSIAIIKNAFSFQHDFSGLTELKIGGLLYILGVVFFKADGKIPCAHAIWHIFVVLAAGVHYYAILNYLYPTEVTQGSNP
;
A
#
# COMPACT_ATOMS: atom_id res chain seq x y z
N MET A 1 3.36 9.30 -30.42
CA MET A 1 2.23 9.52 -29.48
C MET A 1 1.93 8.28 -28.64
N GLN A 2 1.82 7.08 -29.22
CA GLN A 2 1.42 5.86 -28.51
C GLN A 2 2.27 5.45 -27.29
N LEU A 3 3.60 5.64 -27.32
CA LEU A 3 4.48 5.23 -26.22
C LEU A 3 4.28 6.05 -24.93
N LYS A 4 4.07 7.36 -25.05
CA LYS A 4 3.81 8.25 -23.90
C LYS A 4 2.50 7.88 -23.21
N ASP A 5 1.46 7.59 -23.99
CA ASP A 5 0.16 7.21 -23.44
C ASP A 5 0.21 5.82 -22.77
N MET A 6 0.98 4.88 -23.31
CA MET A 6 1.23 3.59 -22.65
C MET A 6 1.97 3.76 -21.32
N LEU A 7 3.01 4.60 -21.28
CA LEU A 7 3.80 4.82 -20.07
C LEU A 7 2.95 5.49 -18.97
N HIS A 8 2.16 6.50 -19.33
CA HIS A 8 1.23 7.13 -18.40
C HIS A 8 0.16 6.18 -17.87
N ARG A 9 -0.36 5.27 -18.71
CA ARG A 9 -1.31 4.24 -18.28
C ARG A 9 -0.67 3.23 -17.33
N GLY A 10 0.60 2.86 -17.58
CA GLY A 10 1.36 1.97 -16.72
C GLY A 10 1.66 2.59 -15.35
N ASP A 11 2.07 3.86 -15.32
CA ASP A 11 2.37 4.58 -14.08
C ASP A 11 1.15 4.66 -13.14
N ARG A 12 -0.04 4.85 -13.71
CA ARG A 12 -1.29 4.80 -12.95
C ARG A 12 -1.60 3.42 -12.39
N ALA A 13 -1.36 2.37 -13.17
CA ALA A 13 -1.54 0.99 -12.72
C ALA A 13 -0.61 0.65 -11.55
N MET A 14 0.60 1.22 -11.54
CA MET A 14 1.57 1.03 -10.45
C MET A 14 1.06 1.52 -9.09
N ILE A 15 0.13 2.48 -9.04
CA ILE A 15 -0.49 2.91 -7.77
C ILE A 15 -1.22 1.75 -7.10
N TYR A 16 -2.01 0.99 -7.86
CA TYR A 16 -2.71 -0.20 -7.33
C TYR A 16 -1.73 -1.28 -6.86
N VAL A 17 -0.65 -1.48 -7.61
CA VAL A 17 0.41 -2.44 -7.26
C VAL A 17 1.13 -2.03 -5.98
N PHE A 18 1.49 -0.75 -5.83
CA PHE A 18 2.15 -0.26 -4.62
C PHE A 18 1.27 -0.41 -3.39
N ILE A 19 -0.01 -0.06 -3.48
CA ILE A 19 -0.96 -0.26 -2.37
C ILE A 19 -1.02 -1.74 -1.98
N ALA A 20 -1.20 -2.64 -2.95
CA ALA A 20 -1.25 -4.09 -2.69
C ALA A 20 0.05 -4.61 -2.07
N ALA A 21 1.19 -4.22 -2.63
CA ALA A 21 2.51 -4.64 -2.17
C ALA A 21 2.85 -4.13 -0.76
N SER A 22 2.43 -2.91 -0.40
CA SER A 22 2.64 -2.36 0.95
C SER A 22 1.91 -3.16 2.02
N TYR A 23 0.74 -3.72 1.73
CA TYR A 23 -0.03 -4.53 2.68
C TYR A 23 0.33 -6.02 2.64
N PHE A 24 0.84 -6.53 1.52
CA PHE A 24 1.16 -7.95 1.36
C PHE A 24 2.01 -8.57 2.49
N PRO A 25 3.18 -8.03 2.87
CA PRO A 25 4.01 -8.63 3.92
C PRO A 25 3.29 -8.61 5.27
N TRP A 26 2.56 -7.54 5.57
CA TRP A 26 1.74 -7.44 6.78
C TRP A 26 0.61 -8.46 6.83
N LEU A 27 0.09 -8.89 5.68
CA LEU A 27 -0.97 -9.89 5.58
C LEU A 27 -0.42 -11.33 5.59
N THR A 28 0.84 -11.54 5.19
CA THR A 28 1.43 -12.89 5.07
C THR A 28 2.28 -13.32 6.26
N ILE A 29 3.04 -12.40 6.86
CA ILE A 29 4.03 -12.74 7.90
C ILE A 29 3.45 -12.56 9.31
N GLN A 30 2.50 -11.64 9.50
CA GLN A 30 1.83 -11.50 10.80
C GLN A 30 1.10 -12.79 11.17
N PRO A 31 1.19 -13.25 12.43
CA PRO A 31 0.45 -14.40 12.91
C PRO A 31 -1.03 -14.04 13.05
N PHE A 32 -1.76 -14.02 11.94
CA PHE A 32 -3.21 -14.02 11.98
C PHE A 32 -3.66 -15.37 12.53
N PRO A 33 -4.70 -15.41 13.40
CA PRO A 33 -5.31 -16.67 13.78
C PRO A 33 -5.76 -17.40 12.51
N LEU A 34 -5.27 -18.63 12.30
CA LEU A 34 -5.55 -19.47 11.12
C LEU A 34 -7.05 -19.72 10.87
N THR A 35 -7.90 -19.33 11.81
CA THR A 35 -9.36 -19.44 11.74
C THR A 35 -9.99 -18.07 11.45
N GLY A 36 -10.05 -17.67 10.17
CA GLY A 36 -10.84 -16.50 9.77
C GLY A 36 -10.63 -15.99 8.35
N TRP A 37 -11.50 -15.06 7.93
CA TRP A 37 -11.46 -14.32 6.66
C TRP A 37 -10.12 -13.60 6.39
N THR A 38 -9.27 -13.45 7.42
CA THR A 38 -7.97 -12.78 7.39
C THR A 38 -6.87 -13.55 6.65
N ALA A 39 -6.91 -14.88 6.64
CA ALA A 39 -5.90 -15.70 5.94
C ALA A 39 -5.96 -15.55 4.41
N GLU A 40 -7.12 -15.16 3.90
CA GLU A 40 -7.43 -15.03 2.47
C GLU A 40 -7.29 -13.57 1.97
N LEU A 41 -7.03 -12.61 2.86
CA LEU A 41 -7.04 -11.19 2.48
C LEU A 41 -5.93 -10.82 1.50
N TRP A 42 -4.77 -11.47 1.58
CA TRP A 42 -3.65 -11.14 0.69
C TRP A 42 -4.04 -11.36 -0.78
N TRP A 43 -4.67 -12.49 -1.14
CA TRP A 43 -5.07 -12.73 -2.53
C TRP A 43 -6.26 -11.86 -2.93
N ILE A 44 -7.19 -11.58 -2.01
CA ILE A 44 -8.32 -10.66 -2.26
C ILE A 44 -7.80 -9.28 -2.67
N VAL A 45 -6.80 -8.76 -1.97
CA VAL A 45 -6.16 -7.47 -2.27
C VAL A 45 -5.50 -7.51 -3.65
N TRP A 46 -4.80 -8.59 -4.00
CA TRP A 46 -4.18 -8.72 -5.32
C TRP A 46 -5.19 -8.87 -6.46
N VAL A 47 -6.29 -9.59 -6.24
CA VAL A 47 -7.40 -9.69 -7.20
C VAL A 47 -8.08 -8.34 -7.37
N LEU A 48 -8.33 -7.62 -6.28
CA LEU A 48 -8.91 -6.29 -6.34
C LEU A 48 -7.97 -5.28 -7.01
N ALA A 49 -6.65 -5.38 -6.78
CA ALA A 49 -5.64 -4.60 -7.49
C ALA A 49 -5.69 -4.86 -9.00
N SER A 50 -5.68 -6.13 -9.38
CA SER A 50 -5.71 -6.57 -10.78
C SER A 50 -7.00 -6.12 -11.47
N LEU A 51 -8.14 -6.22 -10.78
CA LEU A 51 -9.43 -5.75 -11.27
C LEU A 51 -9.45 -4.23 -11.43
N GLY A 52 -8.90 -3.48 -10.46
CA GLY A 52 -8.76 -2.03 -10.52
C GLY A 52 -7.90 -1.58 -11.70
N ILE A 53 -6.77 -2.25 -11.94
CA ILE A 53 -5.89 -2.01 -13.08
C ILE A 53 -6.63 -2.29 -14.40
N LEU A 54 -7.26 -3.47 -14.52
CA LEU A 54 -8.00 -3.86 -15.72
C LEU A 54 -9.11 -2.84 -16.03
N TYR A 55 -9.86 -2.43 -15.00
CA TYR A 55 -10.89 -1.41 -15.10
C TYR A 55 -10.32 -0.07 -15.59
N GLN A 56 -9.20 0.38 -15.01
CA GLN A 56 -8.56 1.62 -15.41
C GLN A 56 -8.07 1.60 -16.86
N GLN A 57 -7.56 0.45 -17.34
CA GLN A 57 -7.14 0.28 -18.73
C GLN A 57 -8.34 0.25 -19.71
N LEU A 58 -9.44 -0.42 -19.33
CA LEU A 58 -10.60 -0.59 -20.21
C LEU A 58 -11.46 0.68 -20.30
N PHE A 59 -11.70 1.37 -19.19
CA PHE A 59 -12.69 2.45 -19.11
C PHE A 59 -12.09 3.86 -19.22
N HIS A 60 -10.77 4.03 -19.41
CA HIS A 60 -10.12 5.29 -19.80
C HIS A 60 -10.72 6.54 -19.12
N GLU A 61 -10.75 6.57 -17.78
CA GLU A 61 -11.26 7.69 -16.97
C GLU A 61 -12.76 8.03 -17.08
N ARG A 62 -13.61 7.25 -17.77
CA ARG A 62 -15.05 7.61 -17.92
C ARG A 62 -15.78 7.78 -16.59
N TYR A 63 -15.39 7.04 -15.55
CA TYR A 63 -16.00 7.11 -14.22
C TYR A 63 -14.96 7.32 -13.12
N LYS A 64 -14.56 8.58 -12.90
CA LYS A 64 -13.62 9.00 -11.84
C LYS A 64 -14.07 8.61 -10.42
N CYS A 65 -15.39 8.55 -10.18
CA CYS A 65 -15.93 8.09 -8.89
C CYS A 65 -15.62 6.61 -8.62
N LEU A 66 -15.72 5.75 -9.63
CA LEU A 66 -15.49 4.32 -9.44
C LEU A 66 -14.01 4.01 -9.20
N GLU A 67 -13.12 4.74 -9.89
CA GLU A 67 -11.68 4.65 -9.66
C GLU A 67 -11.31 5.04 -8.22
N THR A 68 -11.89 6.12 -7.73
CA THR A 68 -11.73 6.57 -6.32
C THR A 68 -12.26 5.52 -5.35
N PHE A 69 -13.38 4.88 -5.67
CA PHE A 69 -13.95 3.80 -4.86
C PHE A 69 -13.00 2.61 -4.75
N PHE A 70 -12.39 2.16 -5.86
CA PHE A 70 -11.40 1.08 -5.83
C PHE A 70 -10.16 1.43 -5.01
N TYR A 71 -9.63 2.66 -5.11
CA TYR A 71 -8.52 3.11 -4.27
C TYR A 71 -8.88 3.10 -2.79
N LEU A 72 -10.07 3.60 -2.45
CA LEU A 72 -10.53 3.65 -1.07
C LEU A 72 -10.75 2.24 -0.51
N LEU A 73 -11.36 1.35 -1.29
CA LEU A 73 -11.60 -0.03 -0.89
C LEU A 73 -10.27 -0.78 -0.67
N MET A 74 -9.31 -0.62 -1.58
CA MET A 74 -7.96 -1.20 -1.48
C MET A 74 -7.17 -0.67 -0.27
N GLY A 75 -7.39 0.58 0.14
CA GLY A 75 -6.76 1.13 1.35
C GLY A 75 -7.45 0.71 2.64
N ILE A 76 -8.78 0.73 2.68
CA ILE A 76 -9.57 0.51 3.91
C ILE A 76 -9.62 -0.96 4.30
N VAL A 77 -9.88 -1.87 3.35
CA VAL A 77 -10.11 -3.29 3.65
C VAL A 77 -8.90 -3.92 4.38
N PRO A 78 -7.66 -3.76 3.89
CA PRO A 78 -6.48 -4.29 4.58
C PRO A 78 -6.21 -3.56 5.90
N SER A 79 -6.42 -2.24 5.93
CA SER A 79 -6.19 -1.43 7.13
C SER A 79 -7.08 -1.85 8.30
N ILE A 80 -8.37 -2.11 8.05
CA ILE A 80 -9.28 -2.60 9.09
C ILE A 80 -8.81 -3.96 9.62
N ALA A 81 -8.39 -4.87 8.73
CA ALA A 81 -7.89 -6.18 9.14
C ALA A 81 -6.66 -6.07 10.03
N ILE A 82 -5.69 -5.22 9.66
CA ILE A 82 -4.47 -4.98 10.44
C ILE A 82 -4.82 -4.38 11.81
N ILE A 83 -5.67 -3.34 11.85
CA ILE A 83 -6.06 -2.67 13.10
C ILE A 83 -6.81 -3.61 14.05
N LYS A 84 -7.75 -4.41 13.53
CA LYS A 84 -8.49 -5.37 14.35
C LYS A 84 -7.56 -6.41 14.99
N ASN A 85 -6.58 -6.91 14.25
CA ASN A 85 -5.61 -7.86 14.80
C ASN A 85 -4.68 -7.20 15.82
N ALA A 86 -4.21 -5.98 15.54
CA ALA A 86 -3.41 -5.21 16.50
C ALA A 86 -4.15 -5.02 17.84
N PHE A 87 -5.45 -4.73 17.80
CA PHE A 87 -6.25 -4.56 19.01
C PHE A 87 -6.54 -5.88 19.74
N SER A 88 -6.78 -6.97 19.01
CA SER A 88 -7.13 -8.28 19.60
C SER A 88 -5.95 -8.98 20.28
N PHE A 89 -4.73 -8.81 19.80
CA PHE A 89 -3.56 -9.52 20.35
C PHE A 89 -2.83 -8.75 21.46
N GLN A 90 -3.25 -7.53 21.80
CA GLN A 90 -2.68 -6.71 22.87
C GLN A 90 -1.15 -6.58 22.81
N HIS A 91 -0.60 -6.81 21.62
CA HIS A 91 0.81 -6.68 21.31
C HIS A 91 1.00 -5.23 20.87
N ASP A 92 1.93 -4.51 21.48
CA ASP A 92 2.32 -3.19 21.00
C ASP A 92 2.73 -3.33 19.53
N PHE A 93 1.82 -2.97 18.62
CA PHE A 93 1.99 -3.14 17.19
C PHE A 93 2.92 -2.02 16.72
N SER A 94 4.21 -2.14 17.05
CA SER A 94 5.15 -1.03 16.95
C SER A 94 5.29 -0.50 15.51
N GLY A 95 4.96 -1.27 14.48
CA GLY A 95 4.98 -0.83 13.08
C GLY A 95 3.69 -0.18 12.53
N LEU A 96 2.62 -0.04 13.33
CA LEU A 96 1.39 0.62 12.88
C LEU A 96 1.61 2.10 12.56
N THR A 97 2.50 2.75 13.32
CA THR A 97 2.82 4.17 13.16
C THR A 97 3.50 4.43 11.82
N GLU A 98 4.44 3.60 11.45
CA GLU A 98 5.19 3.66 10.20
C GLU A 98 4.29 3.32 9.02
N LEU A 99 3.38 2.35 9.16
CA LEU A 99 2.36 2.07 8.16
C LEU A 99 1.47 3.30 7.91
N LYS A 100 1.06 4.00 8.97
CA LYS A 100 0.29 5.26 8.88
C LYS A 100 1.10 6.38 8.23
N ILE A 101 2.37 6.55 8.60
CA ILE A 101 3.25 7.56 8.03
C ILE A 101 3.49 7.29 6.53
N GLY A 102 3.79 6.05 6.15
CA GLY A 102 3.95 5.65 4.75
C GLY A 102 2.66 5.88 3.93
N GLY A 103 1.51 5.51 4.49
CA GLY A 103 0.21 5.80 3.87
C GLY A 103 -0.06 7.29 3.70
N LEU A 104 0.29 8.13 4.68
CA LEU A 104 0.16 9.57 4.58
C LEU A 104 1.06 10.16 3.49
N LEU A 105 2.30 9.68 3.37
CA LEU A 105 3.21 10.08 2.31
C LEU A 105 2.67 9.72 0.91
N TYR A 106 2.04 8.55 0.75
CA TYR A 106 1.35 8.20 -0.49
C TYR A 106 0.19 9.16 -0.80
N ILE A 107 -0.67 9.46 0.18
CA ILE A 107 -1.80 10.38 0.00
C ILE A 107 -1.31 11.78 -0.41
N LEU A 108 -0.27 12.29 0.26
CA LEU A 108 0.34 13.58 -0.07
C LEU A 108 0.95 13.56 -1.48
N GLY A 109 1.63 12.48 -1.84
CA GLY A 109 2.14 12.28 -3.19
C GLY A 109 1.02 12.39 -4.24
N VAL A 110 -0.14 11.76 -4.01
CA VAL A 110 -1.22 11.69 -5.02
C VAL A 110 -1.73 13.09 -5.35
N VAL A 111 -1.66 14.04 -4.41
CA VAL A 111 -1.97 15.44 -4.67
C VAL A 111 -1.03 16.02 -5.73
N PHE A 112 0.28 15.75 -5.65
CA PHE A 112 1.26 16.17 -6.65
C PHE A 112 1.09 15.42 -7.97
N PHE A 113 0.74 14.12 -7.94
CA PHE A 113 0.40 13.35 -9.13
C PHE A 113 -0.77 13.97 -9.91
N LYS A 114 -1.84 14.37 -9.22
CA LYS A 114 -2.99 15.04 -9.86
C LYS A 114 -2.69 16.48 -10.27
N ALA A 115 -1.68 17.10 -9.69
CA ALA A 115 -1.17 18.40 -10.08
C ALA A 115 -0.16 18.33 -11.24
N ASP A 116 0.14 17.14 -11.75
CA ASP A 116 1.00 16.94 -12.90
C ASP A 116 0.42 17.67 -14.13
N GLY A 117 1.28 18.43 -14.81
CA GLY A 117 0.89 19.36 -15.88
C GLY A 117 0.42 20.76 -15.43
N LYS A 118 0.20 21.00 -14.13
CA LYS A 118 -0.08 22.35 -13.58
C LYS A 118 1.14 23.00 -12.91
N ILE A 119 1.94 22.20 -12.22
CA ILE A 119 3.14 22.65 -11.51
C ILE A 119 4.38 22.10 -12.25
N PRO A 120 5.40 22.92 -12.55
CA PRO A 120 6.62 22.43 -13.15
C PRO A 120 7.27 21.37 -12.24
N CYS A 121 7.66 20.23 -12.82
CA CYS A 121 8.27 19.10 -12.12
C CYS A 121 7.39 18.39 -11.06
N ALA A 122 6.06 18.59 -11.04
CA ALA A 122 5.16 17.87 -10.13
C ALA A 122 5.28 16.35 -10.22
N HIS A 123 5.47 15.81 -11.42
CA HIS A 123 5.69 14.37 -11.62
C HIS A 123 6.94 13.86 -10.91
N ALA A 124 8.05 14.62 -10.91
CA ALA A 124 9.27 14.22 -10.21
C ALA A 124 9.08 14.27 -8.69
N ILE A 125 8.36 15.28 -8.17
CA ILE A 125 8.00 15.38 -6.76
C ILE A 125 7.16 14.16 -6.34
N TRP A 126 6.19 13.76 -7.17
CA TRP A 126 5.40 12.55 -6.95
C TRP A 126 6.26 11.30 -6.74
N HIS A 127 7.23 11.06 -7.62
CA HIS A 127 8.16 9.92 -7.48
C HIS A 127 8.96 9.97 -6.18
N ILE A 128 9.40 11.15 -5.74
CA ILE A 128 10.11 11.30 -4.46
C ILE A 128 9.21 10.88 -3.29
N PHE A 129 7.95 11.31 -3.26
CA PHE A 129 6.99 10.89 -2.23
C PHE A 129 6.74 9.38 -2.25
N VAL A 130 6.58 8.79 -3.44
CA VAL A 130 6.38 7.34 -3.61
C VAL A 130 7.57 6.54 -3.09
N VAL A 131 8.80 6.98 -3.40
CA VAL A 131 10.03 6.33 -2.93
C VAL A 131 10.17 6.46 -1.41
N LEU A 132 9.89 7.63 -0.83
CA LEU A 132 9.92 7.84 0.62
C LEU A 132 8.88 6.97 1.32
N ALA A 133 7.65 6.92 0.81
CA ALA A 133 6.59 6.07 1.36
C ALA A 133 6.97 4.59 1.31
N ALA A 134 7.45 4.11 0.16
CA ALA A 134 7.93 2.73 0.01
C ALA A 134 9.10 2.43 0.94
N GLY A 135 10.02 3.38 1.11
CA GLY A 135 11.14 3.28 2.06
C GLY A 135 10.69 3.15 3.51
N VAL A 136 9.70 3.94 3.94
CA VAL A 136 9.10 3.84 5.28
C VAL A 136 8.39 2.49 5.46
N HIS A 137 7.63 2.03 4.47
CA HIS A 137 7.00 0.70 4.53
C HIS A 137 8.04 -0.42 4.62
N TYR A 138 9.10 -0.35 3.83
CA TYR A 138 10.22 -1.29 3.87
C TYR A 138 10.92 -1.29 5.24
N TYR A 139 11.20 -0.10 5.78
CA TYR A 139 11.77 0.06 7.12
C TYR A 139 10.86 -0.56 8.20
N ALA A 140 9.54 -0.37 8.10
CA ALA A 140 8.59 -0.94 9.04
C ALA A 140 8.60 -2.47 9.00
N ILE A 141 8.66 -3.06 7.81
CA ILE A 141 8.77 -4.52 7.63
C ILE A 141 10.06 -5.05 8.27
N LEU A 142 11.20 -4.38 8.03
CA LEU A 142 12.48 -4.85 8.58
C LEU A 142 12.55 -4.83 10.11
N ASN A 143 12.01 -3.79 10.76
CA ASN A 143 12.15 -3.63 12.21
C ASN A 143 11.04 -4.32 13.01
N TYR A 144 9.83 -4.44 12.46
CA TYR A 144 8.67 -4.89 13.22
C TYR A 144 8.10 -6.23 12.76
N LEU A 145 8.42 -6.65 11.55
CA LEU A 145 7.88 -7.88 10.97
C LEU A 145 8.91 -9.00 10.90
N TYR A 146 10.18 -8.67 10.66
CA TYR A 146 11.28 -9.61 10.82
C TYR A 146 11.81 -9.56 12.26
N PRO A 147 11.65 -10.63 13.06
CA PRO A 147 12.28 -10.68 14.37
C PRO A 147 13.79 -10.87 14.16
N THR A 148 14.58 -9.84 14.49
CA THR A 148 16.01 -10.04 14.70
C THR A 148 16.20 -10.82 16.00
N GLU A 149 16.62 -12.10 15.90
CA GLU A 149 16.98 -12.98 17.02
C GLU A 149 18.22 -12.51 17.81
N VAL A 150 18.34 -11.22 18.15
CA VAL A 150 19.57 -10.68 18.77
C VAL A 150 19.45 -10.46 20.29
N THR A 151 18.30 -10.76 20.92
CA THR A 151 18.16 -10.51 22.37
C THR A 151 17.48 -11.63 23.17
N GLN A 152 17.91 -12.88 22.98
CA GLN A 152 17.74 -13.95 24.00
C GLN A 152 19.05 -14.74 24.20
N GLY A 153 20.14 -14.03 24.44
CA GLY A 153 21.47 -14.64 24.59
C GLY A 153 22.37 -13.93 25.59
N SER A 154 21.88 -13.54 26.76
CA SER A 154 22.74 -13.19 27.89
C SER A 154 21.99 -13.27 29.23
N ASN A 155 21.80 -14.47 29.75
CA ASN A 155 21.69 -14.69 31.20
C ASN A 155 22.91 -15.53 31.62
N PRO A 156 23.92 -14.96 32.31
CA PRO A 156 24.79 -15.75 33.17
C PRO A 156 24.04 -16.22 34.43
#